data_AF-A0A7J6WA72-F1
#
_entry.id   AF-A0A7J6WA72-F1
#
_cell.length_a   1.000
_cell.length_b   1.000
_cell.length_c   1.000
_cell.angle_alpha   90.00
_cell.angle_beta   90.00
_cell.angle_gamma   90.00
#
_symmetry.space_group_name_H-M   'P 1'
#
loop_
_entity.id
_entity.type
_entity.pdbx_description
1 polymer ?
#
loop_
_entity_poly.entity_id
_entity_poly.type
_entity_poly.pdbx_seq_one_letter_code
_entity_poly.pdbx_strand_id
1 'polypeptide(L)'
;MYDEESKVKGIFGFDGEDHIGKIVFPAVQAAPGFPTSFPHIVFRQTYETLLLDTACNRMTRDVAPSPKLRYRKPALIESTFYTALQGETGKMSASDRTSAIYVTDSEEVIEKKMMKYAFSGGGSTKAEPMQYGADLEKDVSIEYLSFFLKEDRYHKERV
;
A
#
# COMPACT_ATOMS: atom_id res chain seq x y z
N MET A 1 23.17 22.14 -4.20
CA MET A 1 22.20 21.66 -5.21
C MET A 1 22.52 20.23 -5.64
N TYR A 2 23.79 19.90 -5.95
CA TYR A 2 24.22 18.54 -6.31
C TYR A 2 23.95 17.43 -5.27
N ASP A 3 23.93 17.74 -3.96
CA ASP A 3 23.70 16.74 -2.90
C ASP A 3 22.24 16.25 -2.82
N GLU A 4 21.26 17.10 -3.16
CA GLU A 4 19.84 16.74 -3.05
C GLU A 4 19.35 15.95 -4.27
N GLU A 5 19.89 16.23 -5.47
CA GLU A 5 19.62 15.42 -6.67
C GLU A 5 20.09 13.96 -6.49
N SER A 6 21.25 13.77 -5.85
CA SER A 6 21.79 12.45 -5.49
C SER A 6 20.84 11.64 -4.59
N LYS A 7 20.12 12.30 -3.67
CA LYS A 7 19.16 11.64 -2.76
C LYS A 7 17.92 11.15 -3.50
N VAL A 8 17.39 11.94 -4.42
CA VAL A 8 16.20 11.53 -5.19
C VAL A 8 16.52 10.36 -6.12
N LYS A 9 17.70 10.37 -6.75
CA LYS A 9 18.22 9.25 -7.56
C LYS A 9 18.34 7.97 -6.74
N GLY A 10 18.89 8.04 -5.52
CA GLY A 10 19.05 6.88 -4.64
C GLY A 10 17.73 6.30 -4.08
N ILE A 11 16.72 7.15 -3.85
CA ILE A 11 15.45 6.72 -3.23
C ILE A 11 14.43 6.27 -4.28
N PHE A 12 14.32 6.99 -5.40
CA PHE A 12 13.28 6.77 -6.41
C PHE A 12 13.81 6.17 -7.71
N GLY A 13 15.13 6.04 -7.87
CA GLY A 13 15.74 5.46 -9.07
C GLY A 13 15.66 6.36 -10.29
N PHE A 14 15.41 7.66 -10.13
CA PHE A 14 15.41 8.59 -11.26
C PHE A 14 16.79 8.68 -11.90
N ASP A 15 16.81 8.91 -13.20
CA ASP A 15 18.04 9.13 -13.96
C ASP A 15 18.09 10.56 -14.54
N GLY A 16 19.08 10.83 -15.38
CA GLY A 16 19.22 12.14 -16.05
C GLY A 16 18.25 12.37 -17.20
N GLU A 17 17.48 11.36 -17.59
CA GLU A 17 16.53 11.39 -18.71
C GLU A 17 15.09 11.62 -18.23
N ASP A 18 14.81 11.37 -16.95
CA ASP A 18 13.52 11.69 -16.33
C ASP A 18 13.22 13.19 -16.37
N HIS A 19 11.98 13.53 -16.73
CA HIS A 19 11.55 14.92 -16.81
C HIS A 19 11.56 15.59 -15.42
N ILE A 20 11.87 16.89 -15.40
CA ILE A 20 12.01 17.70 -14.17
C ILE A 20 10.81 17.58 -13.21
N GLY A 21 9.60 17.37 -13.74
CA GLY A 21 8.40 17.15 -12.95
C GLY A 21 8.49 15.91 -12.04
N LYS A 22 9.05 14.79 -12.50
CA LYS A 22 9.27 13.58 -11.68
C LYS A 22 10.25 13.86 -10.56
N ILE A 23 11.34 14.56 -10.87
CA ILE A 23 12.41 14.88 -9.92
C ILE A 23 11.89 15.74 -8.76
N VAL A 24 10.99 16.69 -9.04
CA VAL A 24 10.42 17.60 -8.04
C VAL A 24 9.21 17.00 -7.30
N PHE A 25 8.53 16.00 -7.88
CA PHE A 25 7.31 15.42 -7.32
C PHE A 25 7.43 14.95 -5.85
N PRO A 26 8.53 14.32 -5.40
CA PRO A 26 8.69 13.98 -4.00
C PRO A 26 8.54 15.19 -3.06
N ALA A 27 9.01 16.37 -3.44
CA ALA A 27 8.83 17.57 -2.60
C ALA A 27 7.35 17.97 -2.49
N VAL A 28 6.58 17.83 -3.58
CA VAL A 28 5.12 18.07 -3.60
C VAL A 28 4.40 17.08 -2.69
N GLN A 29 4.79 15.81 -2.73
CA GLN A 29 4.22 14.76 -1.89
C GLN A 29 4.61 14.92 -0.41
N ALA A 30 5.78 15.48 -0.11
CA ALA A 30 6.24 15.76 1.26
C ALA A 30 5.49 16.94 1.92
N ALA A 31 5.09 17.95 1.14
CA ALA A 31 4.52 19.19 1.66
C ALA A 31 3.26 19.00 2.53
N PRO A 32 2.30 18.11 2.18
CA PRO A 32 1.16 17.80 3.04
C PRO A 32 1.51 17.26 4.42
N GLY A 33 2.72 16.73 4.63
CA GLY A 33 3.17 16.28 5.95
C GLY A 33 3.29 17.40 7.00
N PHE A 34 3.30 18.66 6.56
CA PHE A 34 3.49 19.83 7.41
C PHE A 34 2.19 20.65 7.52
N PRO A 35 1.71 20.96 8.75
CA PRO A 35 0.46 21.71 8.97
C PRO A 35 0.41 23.08 8.28
N THR A 36 1.56 23.73 8.13
CA THR A 36 1.71 25.04 7.50
C THR A 36 1.33 25.05 6.02
N SER A 37 1.30 23.88 5.36
CA SER A 37 0.78 23.73 4.00
C SER A 37 -0.73 23.95 3.92
N PHE A 38 -1.44 23.90 5.05
CA PHE A 38 -2.89 24.06 5.14
C PHE A 38 -3.28 25.18 6.12
N PRO A 39 -2.98 26.46 5.82
CA PRO A 39 -3.18 27.57 6.75
C PRO A 39 -4.64 27.85 7.12
N HIS A 40 -5.58 27.32 6.34
CA HIS A 40 -7.02 27.45 6.55
C HIS A 40 -7.62 26.32 7.41
N ILE A 41 -6.84 25.27 7.71
CA ILE A 41 -7.27 24.15 8.54
C ILE A 41 -6.80 24.39 9.97
N VAL A 42 -7.74 24.41 10.91
CA VAL A 42 -7.43 24.52 12.35
C VAL A 42 -7.12 23.12 12.87
N PHE A 43 -5.84 22.80 13.01
CA PHE A 43 -5.41 21.58 13.68
C PHE A 43 -5.60 21.71 15.19
N ARG A 44 -6.11 20.66 15.85
CA ARG A 44 -6.33 20.65 17.31
C ARG A 44 -5.02 20.77 18.07
N GLN A 45 -3.92 20.34 17.47
CA GLN A 45 -2.56 20.63 17.92
C GLN A 45 -1.75 21.19 16.75
N THR A 46 -0.97 22.25 16.99
CA THR A 46 -0.04 22.87 16.03
C THR A 46 1.10 21.93 15.57
N TYR A 47 1.12 20.69 16.05
CA TYR A 47 2.19 19.71 15.87
C TYR A 47 1.70 18.37 15.30
N GLU A 48 0.45 18.29 14.87
CA GLU A 48 -0.09 17.11 14.18
C GLU A 48 0.53 16.99 12.79
N THR A 49 1.58 16.18 12.65
CA THR A 49 2.05 15.75 11.34
C THR A 49 1.00 14.85 10.70
N LEU A 50 0.67 15.15 9.45
CA LEU A 50 -0.29 14.38 8.65
C LEU A 50 0.36 13.09 8.14
N LEU A 51 -0.45 12.05 8.00
CA LEU A 51 -0.02 10.78 7.41
C LEU A 51 0.39 11.04 5.96
N LEU A 52 1.58 10.54 5.62
CA LEU A 52 2.21 10.71 4.33
C LEU A 52 2.37 9.33 3.68
N ASP A 53 2.39 9.30 2.36
CA ASP A 53 2.59 8.06 1.61
C ASP A 53 4.04 7.53 1.73
N THR A 54 4.13 6.20 1.81
CA THR A 54 5.26 5.34 2.20
C THR A 54 6.61 5.69 1.57
N ALA A 55 6.67 5.99 0.26
CA ALA A 55 7.94 6.20 -0.43
C ALA A 55 8.61 7.55 -0.11
N CYS A 56 7.81 8.61 0.06
CA CYS A 56 8.32 9.95 0.35
C CYS A 56 8.59 10.18 1.86
N ASN A 57 8.06 9.30 2.72
CA ASN A 57 8.15 9.43 4.17
C ASN A 57 9.56 9.51 4.71
N ARG A 58 10.45 8.63 4.23
CA ARG A 58 11.83 8.57 4.74
C ARG A 58 12.56 9.88 4.46
N MET A 59 12.50 10.35 3.22
CA MET A 59 13.05 11.65 2.81
C MET A 59 12.44 12.78 3.65
N THR A 60 11.12 12.81 3.80
CA THR A 60 10.42 13.88 4.53
C THR A 60 10.86 13.92 6.00
N ARG A 61 11.01 12.77 6.65
CA ARG A 61 11.50 12.65 8.03
C ARG A 61 12.95 13.08 8.20
N ASP A 62 13.78 12.92 7.17
CA ASP A 62 15.18 13.36 7.20
C ASP A 62 15.30 14.89 7.03
N VAL A 63 14.46 15.50 6.19
CA VAL A 63 14.49 16.95 5.94
C VAL A 63 13.72 17.76 6.98
N ALA A 64 12.67 17.20 7.58
CA ALA A 64 11.82 17.87 8.57
C ALA A 64 12.58 18.56 9.72
N PRO A 65 13.49 17.88 10.46
CA PRO A 65 14.20 18.50 11.58
C PRO A 65 15.37 19.40 11.15
N SER A 66 15.62 19.55 9.84
CA SER A 66 16.74 20.34 9.35
C SER A 66 16.63 21.81 9.82
N PRO A 67 17.77 22.51 9.97
CA PRO A 67 17.76 23.93 10.36
C PRO A 67 16.93 24.83 9.42
N LYS A 68 16.71 24.39 8.18
CA LYS A 68 15.92 25.06 7.15
C LYS A 68 14.41 24.99 7.41
N LEU A 69 13.90 23.83 7.83
CA LEU A 69 12.45 23.57 7.95
C LEU A 69 11.94 23.61 9.38
N ARG A 70 12.70 23.07 10.34
CA ARG A 70 12.35 23.06 11.78
C ARG A 70 10.98 22.47 12.10
N TYR A 71 10.54 21.49 11.33
CA TYR A 71 9.31 20.74 11.58
C TYR A 71 9.58 19.47 12.39
N ARG A 72 8.53 18.93 13.03
CA ARG A 72 8.60 17.59 13.61
C ARG A 72 8.59 16.54 12.50
N LYS A 73 9.19 15.38 12.79
CA LYS A 73 9.16 14.23 11.88
C LYS A 73 7.74 13.65 11.83
N PRO A 74 7.18 13.42 10.63
CA PRO A 74 5.87 12.80 10.50
C PRO A 74 5.86 11.35 10.98
N ALA A 75 4.77 10.96 11.64
CA ALA A 75 4.51 9.58 12.02
C ALA A 75 4.00 8.77 10.83
N LEU A 76 4.17 7.44 10.90
CA LEU A 76 3.77 6.52 9.85
C LEU A 76 3.04 5.32 10.44
N ILE A 77 1.96 4.91 9.78
CA ILE A 77 1.27 3.65 10.00
C ILE A 77 1.27 2.93 8.66
N GLU A 78 1.93 1.78 8.58
CA GLU A 78 2.05 0.99 7.36
C GLU A 78 1.02 -0.15 7.38
N SER A 79 0.32 -0.32 6.26
CA SER A 79 -0.57 -1.46 6.03
C SER A 79 0.11 -2.46 5.13
N THR A 80 -0.25 -3.74 5.27
CA THR A 80 0.04 -4.75 4.26
C THR A 80 -0.74 -4.44 2.96
N PHE A 81 -0.22 -4.89 1.83
CA PHE A 81 -0.89 -4.76 0.54
C PHE A 81 -1.92 -5.88 0.37
N TYR A 82 -2.98 -5.59 -0.37
CA TYR A 82 -3.84 -6.63 -0.93
C TYR A 82 -3.11 -7.38 -2.02
N THR A 83 -3.07 -8.71 -1.91
CA THR A 83 -2.54 -9.55 -2.97
C THR A 83 -3.44 -9.51 -4.19
N ALA A 84 -2.84 -9.61 -5.38
CA ALA A 84 -3.57 -9.80 -6.63
C ALA A 84 -4.39 -11.10 -6.59
N LEU A 85 -5.48 -11.15 -7.36
CA LEU A 85 -6.31 -12.37 -7.43
C LEU A 85 -5.49 -13.61 -7.78
N GLN A 86 -4.48 -13.50 -8.64
CA GLN A 86 -3.62 -14.61 -9.05
C GLN A 86 -2.61 -15.08 -7.98
N GLY A 87 -2.57 -14.46 -6.79
CA GLY A 87 -1.73 -14.87 -5.67
C GLY A 87 -0.36 -14.18 -5.58
N GLU A 88 0.58 -14.85 -4.90
CA GLU A 88 1.81 -14.30 -4.28
C GLU A 88 2.76 -13.47 -5.18
N THR A 89 2.56 -13.45 -6.49
CA THR A 89 3.48 -12.76 -7.42
C THR A 89 3.17 -11.27 -7.65
N GLY A 90 2.15 -10.69 -7.01
CA GLY A 90 1.87 -9.27 -7.21
C GLY A 90 0.90 -8.62 -6.23
N LYS A 91 1.02 -7.29 -6.14
CA LYS A 91 0.01 -6.43 -5.51
C LYS A 91 -1.18 -6.30 -6.45
N MET A 92 -2.39 -6.18 -5.91
CA MET A 92 -3.56 -5.83 -6.71
C MET A 92 -3.29 -4.55 -7.51
N SER A 93 -3.49 -4.60 -8.84
CA SER A 93 -3.24 -3.46 -9.71
C SER A 93 -4.41 -3.19 -10.63
N ALA A 94 -4.84 -1.93 -10.68
CA ALA A 94 -5.87 -1.49 -11.63
C ALA A 94 -5.44 -1.65 -13.10
N SER A 95 -4.13 -1.79 -13.38
CA SER A 95 -3.60 -2.01 -14.73
C SER A 95 -3.93 -3.39 -15.29
N ASP A 96 -4.15 -4.38 -14.43
CA ASP A 96 -4.60 -5.72 -14.83
C ASP A 96 -6.01 -5.97 -14.27
N ARG A 97 -6.99 -5.92 -15.18
CA ARG A 97 -8.42 -6.13 -14.87
C ARG A 97 -8.73 -7.52 -14.31
N THR A 98 -7.85 -8.49 -14.50
CA THR A 98 -8.00 -9.85 -13.98
C THR A 98 -7.38 -10.01 -12.59
N SER A 99 -6.52 -9.07 -12.18
CA SER A 99 -5.86 -9.08 -10.87
C SER A 99 -6.64 -8.38 -9.76
N ALA A 100 -7.63 -7.55 -10.13
CA ALA A 100 -8.29 -6.63 -9.22
C ALA A 100 -9.82 -6.76 -9.22
N ILE A 101 -10.40 -6.55 -8.04
CA ILE A 101 -11.83 -6.31 -7.85
C ILE A 101 -12.02 -4.81 -7.77
N TYR A 102 -12.82 -4.25 -8.67
CA TYR A 102 -13.07 -2.81 -8.70
C TYR A 102 -14.28 -2.49 -7.83
N VAL A 103 -14.27 -1.32 -7.21
CA VAL A 103 -15.43 -0.78 -6.45
C VAL A 103 -16.66 -0.50 -7.33
N THR A 104 -16.51 -0.60 -8.65
CA THR A 104 -17.57 -0.46 -9.65
C THR A 104 -18.06 -1.79 -10.20
N ASP A 105 -17.46 -2.92 -9.82
CA ASP A 105 -17.88 -4.24 -10.29
C ASP A 105 -19.27 -4.59 -9.70
N SER A 106 -20.13 -5.22 -10.51
CA SER A 106 -21.40 -5.79 -10.02
C SER A 106 -21.15 -7.07 -9.23
N GLU A 107 -22.13 -7.50 -8.45
CA GLU A 107 -22.05 -8.73 -7.65
C GLU A 107 -21.71 -9.95 -8.52
N GLU A 108 -22.32 -10.08 -9.70
CA GLU A 108 -22.05 -11.19 -10.61
C GLU A 108 -20.64 -11.15 -11.21
N VAL A 109 -20.07 -9.95 -11.38
CA VAL A 109 -18.68 -9.79 -11.85
C VAL A 109 -17.70 -10.14 -10.74
N ILE A 110 -17.97 -9.73 -9.51
CA ILE A 110 -17.17 -10.06 -8.33
C ILE A 110 -17.13 -11.58 -8.14
N GLU A 111 -18.29 -12.24 -8.16
CA GLU A 111 -18.39 -13.70 -8.03
C GLU A 111 -17.57 -14.41 -9.10
N LYS A 112 -17.74 -14.02 -10.37
CA LYS A 112 -16.98 -14.60 -11.49
C LYS A 112 -15.48 -14.39 -11.33
N LYS A 113 -15.05 -13.22 -10.85
CA LYS A 113 -13.63 -12.92 -10.65
C LYS A 113 -13.04 -13.78 -9.54
N MET A 114 -13.72 -13.87 -8.41
CA MET A 114 -13.30 -14.72 -7.30
C MET A 114 -13.21 -16.18 -7.73
N MET A 115 -14.25 -16.73 -8.34
CA MET A 115 -14.27 -18.14 -8.73
C MET A 115 -13.25 -18.50 -9.81
N LYS A 116 -12.91 -17.56 -10.70
CA LYS A 116 -12.06 -17.83 -11.87
C LYS A 116 -10.60 -17.46 -11.68
N TYR A 117 -10.31 -16.38 -10.97
CA TYR A 117 -8.97 -15.80 -10.91
C TYR A 117 -8.34 -15.85 -9.52
N ALA A 118 -9.12 -15.98 -8.43
CA ALA A 118 -8.56 -16.07 -7.09
C ALA A 118 -7.77 -17.38 -6.93
N PHE A 119 -6.50 -17.26 -6.57
CA PHE A 119 -5.66 -18.42 -6.29
C PHE A 119 -6.16 -19.16 -5.04
N SER A 120 -6.26 -20.48 -5.17
CA SER A 120 -6.72 -21.40 -4.13
C SER A 120 -5.55 -22.19 -3.55
N GLY A 121 -5.46 -22.22 -2.22
CA GLY A 121 -4.50 -23.06 -1.49
C GLY A 121 -4.93 -24.54 -1.39
N GLY A 122 -6.12 -24.88 -1.92
CA GLY A 122 -6.73 -26.20 -1.77
C GLY A 122 -6.30 -27.28 -2.76
N GLY A 123 -5.36 -27.01 -3.66
CA GLY A 123 -4.90 -27.98 -4.66
C GLY A 123 -5.77 -28.06 -5.93
N SER A 124 -5.39 -28.95 -6.84
CA SER A 124 -5.96 -29.09 -8.18
C SER A 124 -7.18 -30.01 -8.24
N THR A 125 -7.31 -30.93 -7.28
CA THR A 125 -8.40 -31.91 -7.21
C THR A 125 -9.06 -31.92 -5.85
N LYS A 126 -10.30 -32.40 -5.75
CA LYS A 126 -11.01 -32.51 -4.47
C LYS A 126 -10.38 -33.49 -3.48
N ALA A 127 -9.59 -34.45 -3.96
CA ALA A 127 -8.97 -35.47 -3.11
C ALA A 127 -7.76 -34.93 -2.32
N GLU A 128 -7.00 -34.00 -2.92
CA GLU A 128 -5.81 -33.39 -2.31
C GLU A 128 -6.10 -32.67 -0.98
N PRO A 129 -7.06 -31.71 -0.89
CA PRO A 129 -7.33 -31.01 0.35
C PRO A 129 -7.99 -31.91 1.40
N MET A 130 -8.67 -33.00 0.99
CA MET A 130 -9.21 -33.98 1.92
C MET A 130 -8.12 -34.82 2.59
N GLN A 131 -7.01 -35.07 1.90
CA GLN A 131 -5.92 -35.90 2.39
C GLN A 131 -4.81 -35.09 3.10
N TYR A 132 -4.50 -33.91 2.57
CA TYR A 132 -3.36 -33.09 3.02
C TYR A 132 -3.76 -31.77 3.68
N GLY A 133 -5.03 -31.40 3.63
CA GLY A 133 -5.50 -30.06 4.02
C GLY A 133 -5.24 -29.02 2.92
N ALA A 134 -5.81 -27.83 3.10
CA ALA A 134 -5.57 -26.68 2.23
C ALA A 134 -4.54 -25.73 2.86
N ASP A 135 -3.68 -25.13 2.03
CA ASP A 135 -2.74 -24.11 2.45
C ASP A 135 -3.44 -22.74 2.56
N LEU A 136 -3.94 -22.42 3.77
CA LEU A 136 -4.66 -21.18 4.03
C LEU A 136 -3.74 -19.94 4.04
N GLU A 137 -2.42 -20.10 4.05
CA GLU A 137 -1.49 -18.97 3.98
C GLU A 137 -1.40 -18.40 2.57
N LYS A 138 -1.58 -19.26 1.56
CA LYS A 138 -1.50 -18.88 0.14
C LYS A 138 -2.86 -18.61 -0.50
N ASP A 139 -3.95 -18.93 0.20
CA ASP A 139 -5.29 -18.78 -0.33
C ASP A 139 -5.76 -17.31 -0.32
N VAL A 140 -5.97 -16.75 -1.51
CA VAL A 140 -6.34 -15.34 -1.68
C VAL A 140 -7.74 -15.05 -1.12
N SER A 141 -8.64 -16.03 -1.13
CA SER A 141 -9.98 -15.86 -0.58
C SER A 141 -9.91 -15.73 0.94
N ILE A 142 -9.09 -16.54 1.60
CA ILE A 142 -8.82 -16.45 3.05
C ILE A 142 -8.12 -15.14 3.39
N GLU A 143 -7.16 -14.72 2.59
CA GLU A 143 -6.49 -13.43 2.77
C GLU A 143 -7.50 -12.28 2.72
N TYR A 144 -8.41 -12.24 1.74
CA TYR A 144 -9.40 -11.18 1.62
C TYR A 144 -10.42 -11.20 2.76
N LEU A 145 -10.81 -12.38 3.22
CA LEU A 145 -11.63 -12.51 4.43
C LEU A 145 -10.92 -11.89 5.64
N SER A 146 -9.59 -12.00 5.76
CA SER A 146 -8.84 -11.36 6.85
C SER A 146 -8.91 -9.84 6.87
N PHE A 147 -9.13 -9.21 5.71
CA PHE A 147 -9.29 -7.77 5.63
C PHE A 147 -10.74 -7.31 5.83
N PHE A 148 -11.72 -8.07 5.32
CA PHE A 148 -13.11 -7.62 5.26
C PHE A 148 -14.03 -8.24 6.32
N LEU A 149 -13.70 -9.42 6.85
CA LEU A 149 -14.48 -10.09 7.88
C LEU A 149 -14.16 -9.50 9.26
N LYS A 150 -15.09 -8.72 9.80
CA LYS A 150 -14.94 -8.02 11.09
C LYS A 150 -14.92 -8.92 12.32
N GLU A 151 -15.31 -10.19 12.19
CA GLU A 151 -15.45 -11.10 13.32
C GLU A 151 -14.18 -11.91 13.58
N ASP A 152 -13.40 -11.50 14.58
CA ASP A 152 -12.20 -12.20 15.06
C ASP A 152 -12.45 -13.67 15.44
N ARG A 153 -13.69 -14.06 15.72
CA ARG A 153 -14.05 -15.42 16.15
C ARG A 153 -13.66 -16.48 15.12
N TYR A 154 -13.63 -16.13 13.84
CA TYR A 154 -13.24 -17.00 12.74
C TYR A 154 -11.74 -16.93 12.41
N HIS A 155 -10.99 -16.02 13.04
CA HIS A 155 -9.56 -15.80 12.81
C HIS A 155 -8.62 -16.44 13.84
N LYS A 156 -9.14 -16.99 14.94
CA LYS A 156 -8.37 -17.40 16.14
C LYS A 156 -7.56 -18.70 16.05
N GLU A 157 -7.39 -19.30 14.88
CA GLU A 157 -6.57 -20.52 14.71
C GLU A 157 -5.20 -20.25 14.04
N ARG A 158 -4.79 -18.98 13.88
CA ARG A 158 -3.50 -18.58 13.28
C ARG A 158 -2.40 -18.20 14.29
N VAL A 159 -2.38 -18.78 15.49
CA VAL A 159 -1.25 -18.68 16.45
C VAL A 159 -1.00 -20.02 17.13
#